data_AF-A0A259H2L7-F1
#
_entry.id   AF-A0A259H2L7-F1
#
_cell.length_a   1.000
_cell.length_b   1.000
_cell.length_c   1.000
_cell.angle_alpha   90.00
_cell.angle_beta   90.00
_cell.angle_gamma   90.00
#
_symmetry.space_group_name_H-M   'P 1'
#
loop_
_entity.id
_entity.type
_entity.pdbx_description
1 polymer ?
#
loop_
_entity_poly.entity_id
_entity_poly.type
_entity_poly.pdbx_seq_one_letter_code
_entity_poly.pdbx_strand_id
1 'polypeptide(L)'
;MGVLSRFGKGKSAAVIAALFLLGGCGRLIPEGRGPGPVAPPPVPTVTAPTAALAGVTRGPAVAGLGFKADNAALALRSFVISCPRLTRRADTSGLTRTEDWAPACAAAASWPSAQAAQFFSTYFESAEVAGGNAFATGYFEPEITGVRACQAGFNVPFYAMPRDQVRAKAGDAQPLPDGRMPLGRYDEAGVFTAY
;
A
#
# COMPACT_ATOMS: atom_id res chain seq x y z
N MET A 1 55.33 43.10 57.46
CA MET A 1 54.99 43.36 56.04
C MET A 1 54.38 42.08 55.47
N GLY A 2 53.09 42.00 55.14
CA GLY A 2 52.51 42.35 53.82
C GLY A 2 52.97 41.34 52.76
N VAL A 3 52.14 40.53 52.08
CA VAL A 3 51.07 40.93 51.15
C VAL A 3 50.11 39.75 50.90
N LEU A 4 48.80 40.05 50.83
CA LEU A 4 47.70 39.18 50.40
C LEU A 4 47.73 38.93 48.89
N SER A 5 47.40 37.72 48.43
CA SER A 5 46.80 37.55 47.10
C SER A 5 45.69 36.51 47.12
N ARG A 6 44.45 37.00 46.99
CA ARG A 6 43.23 36.22 46.79
C ARG A 6 43.17 35.83 45.32
N PHE A 7 43.32 34.56 44.98
CA PHE A 7 42.97 34.05 43.65
C PHE A 7 41.55 33.49 43.66
N GLY A 8 40.69 34.11 42.84
CA GLY A 8 39.26 33.88 42.78
C GLY A 8 38.90 32.48 42.27
N LYS A 9 38.34 31.67 43.15
CA LYS A 9 37.45 30.55 42.80
C LYS A 9 36.19 31.13 42.18
N GLY A 10 35.93 30.91 40.89
CA GLY A 10 34.58 31.20 40.37
C GLY A 10 34.39 31.28 38.86
N LYS A 11 35.44 31.54 38.06
CA LYS A 11 35.25 31.78 36.62
C LYS A 11 35.55 30.56 35.73
N SER A 12 36.48 29.69 36.12
CA SER A 12 36.89 28.55 35.28
C SER A 12 35.89 27.39 35.26
N ALA A 13 35.14 27.17 36.36
CA ALA A 13 34.14 26.10 36.41
C ALA A 13 32.90 26.41 35.55
N ALA A 14 32.53 27.69 35.42
CA ALA A 14 31.39 28.12 34.62
C ALA A 14 31.61 27.93 33.10
N VAL A 15 32.86 28.07 32.63
CA VAL A 15 33.21 27.91 31.21
C VAL A 15 33.18 26.43 30.79
N ILE A 16 33.60 25.51 31.66
CA ILE A 16 33.55 24.07 31.36
C ILE A 16 32.11 23.56 31.34
N ALA A 17 31.25 24.04 32.25
CA ALA A 17 29.83 23.69 32.27
C ALA A 17 29.07 24.19 31.01
N ALA A 18 29.46 25.35 30.46
CA ALA A 18 28.86 25.91 29.25
C ALA A 18 29.26 25.13 27.98
N LEU A 19 30.45 24.52 27.93
CA LEU A 19 30.92 23.73 26.79
C LEU A 19 30.23 22.35 26.66
N PHE A 20 29.74 21.77 27.76
CA PHE A 20 28.97 20.52 27.71
C PHE A 20 27.52 20.68 27.21
N LEU A 21 26.97 21.91 27.24
CA LEU A 21 25.60 22.19 26.77
C LEU A 21 25.49 22.34 25.23
N LEU A 22 26.61 22.39 24.50
CA LEU A 22 26.62 22.54 23.03
C LEU A 22 26.73 21.20 22.26
N GLY A 23 26.82 20.05 22.95
CA GLY A 23 26.99 18.73 22.34
C GLY A 23 25.68 18.01 21.93
N GLY A 24 24.54 18.69 21.99
CA GLY A 24 23.21 18.08 21.83
C GLY A 24 22.72 17.85 20.40
N CYS A 25 23.55 17.95 19.37
CA CYS A 25 23.18 17.60 17.99
C CYS A 25 23.31 16.09 17.74
N GLY A 26 22.68 15.28 18.59
CA GLY A 26 22.48 13.86 18.32
C GLY A 26 21.30 13.68 17.35
N ARG A 27 21.46 12.88 16.30
CA ARG A 27 20.34 12.45 15.45
C ARG A 27 19.26 11.82 16.33
N LEU A 28 18.15 12.54 16.51
CA LEU A 28 16.96 12.13 17.27
C LEU A 28 16.00 11.28 16.42
N ILE A 29 16.41 10.91 15.21
CA ILE A 29 15.71 9.96 14.35
C ILE A 29 16.37 8.60 14.60
N PRO A 30 15.71 7.66 15.30
CA PRO A 30 16.16 6.27 15.34
C PRO A 30 16.31 5.79 13.90
N GLU A 31 17.47 5.25 13.54
CA GLU A 31 17.58 4.55 12.26
C GLU A 31 16.60 3.37 12.32
N GLY A 32 15.57 3.44 11.48
CA GLY A 32 14.68 2.31 11.27
C GLY A 32 15.50 1.17 10.70
N ARG A 33 16.02 0.30 11.58
CA ARG A 33 16.45 -1.04 11.20
C ARG A 33 15.20 -1.82 10.86
N GLY A 34 14.70 -1.59 9.64
CA GLY A 34 13.82 -2.56 8.99
C GLY A 34 14.53 -3.92 8.97
N PRO A 35 13.79 -5.03 8.94
CA PRO A 35 14.39 -6.34 8.71
C PRO A 35 15.32 -6.25 7.49
N GLY A 36 16.55 -6.74 7.64
CA GLY A 36 17.52 -6.76 6.55
C GLY A 36 16.94 -7.46 5.31
N PRO A 37 17.40 -7.13 4.11
CA PRO A 37 16.85 -7.71 2.88
C PRO A 37 17.07 -9.23 2.90
N VAL A 38 16.00 -9.97 3.19
CA VAL A 38 15.94 -11.41 2.93
C VAL A 38 15.76 -11.55 1.43
N ALA A 39 16.73 -12.18 0.76
CA ALA A 39 16.58 -12.51 -0.65
C ALA A 39 15.33 -13.40 -0.80
N PRO A 40 14.30 -12.96 -1.55
CA PRO A 40 13.10 -13.77 -1.71
C PRO A 40 13.47 -15.08 -2.44
N PRO A 41 12.81 -16.20 -2.11
CA PRO A 41 12.96 -17.43 -2.87
C PRO A 41 12.66 -17.16 -4.36
N PRO A 42 13.27 -17.92 -5.29
CA PRO A 42 12.99 -17.76 -6.72
C PRO A 42 11.49 -17.92 -6.97
N VAL A 43 10.85 -16.84 -7.41
CA VAL A 43 9.42 -16.83 -7.71
C VAL A 43 9.22 -17.52 -9.06
N PRO A 44 8.31 -18.50 -9.19
CA PRO A 44 8.01 -19.08 -10.49
C PRO A 44 7.50 -17.99 -11.44
N THR A 45 8.22 -17.76 -12.53
CA THR A 45 7.83 -16.80 -13.56
C THR A 45 6.69 -17.36 -14.40
N VAL A 46 5.45 -17.01 -14.05
CA VAL A 46 4.29 -17.13 -14.94
C VAL A 46 4.28 -15.90 -15.85
N THR A 47 4.51 -16.10 -17.15
CA THR A 47 4.55 -15.02 -18.16
C THR A 47 3.20 -14.79 -18.86
N ALA A 48 2.16 -15.54 -18.49
CA ALA A 48 0.84 -15.41 -19.10
C ALA A 48 0.16 -14.08 -18.71
N PRO A 49 -0.59 -13.44 -19.63
CA PRO A 49 -1.20 -12.14 -19.39
C PRO A 49 -2.46 -12.20 -18.51
N THR A 50 -3.05 -13.38 -18.30
CA THR A 50 -4.22 -13.59 -17.43
C THR A 50 -4.13 -14.94 -16.70
N ALA A 51 -4.91 -15.12 -15.63
CA ALA A 51 -4.99 -16.39 -14.91
C ALA A 51 -5.54 -17.51 -15.80
N ALA A 52 -6.57 -17.22 -16.60
CA ALA A 52 -7.10 -18.18 -17.56
C ALA A 52 -6.05 -18.67 -18.57
N LEU A 53 -5.21 -17.78 -19.09
CA LEU A 53 -4.15 -18.12 -20.04
C LEU A 53 -2.93 -18.77 -19.39
N ALA A 54 -2.77 -18.64 -18.07
CA ALA A 54 -1.74 -19.35 -17.31
C ALA A 54 -2.06 -20.85 -17.12
N GLY A 55 -3.30 -21.27 -17.43
CA GLY A 55 -3.82 -22.60 -17.15
C GLY A 55 -4.59 -22.64 -15.84
N VAL A 56 -5.70 -23.39 -15.82
CA VAL A 56 -6.59 -23.49 -14.67
C VAL A 56 -7.07 -24.92 -14.55
N THR A 57 -6.97 -25.50 -13.37
CA THR A 57 -7.55 -26.80 -13.02
C THR A 57 -8.54 -26.64 -11.88
N ARG A 58 -9.45 -27.61 -11.73
CA ARG A 58 -10.37 -27.63 -10.59
C ARG A 58 -9.57 -27.89 -9.31
N GLY A 59 -9.76 -27.03 -8.31
CA GLY A 59 -9.17 -27.22 -6.99
C GLY A 59 -10.02 -28.12 -6.08
N PRO A 60 -9.60 -28.33 -4.81
CA PRO A 60 -10.37 -29.07 -3.82
C PRO A 60 -11.76 -28.49 -3.59
N ALA A 61 -12.74 -29.31 -3.17
CA ALA A 61 -14.04 -28.80 -2.79
C ALA A 61 -13.91 -27.71 -1.70
N VAL A 62 -14.66 -26.62 -1.82
CA VAL A 62 -14.56 -25.46 -0.91
C VAL A 62 -14.78 -25.87 0.56
N ALA A 63 -15.70 -26.81 0.81
CA ALA A 63 -15.93 -27.36 2.15
C ALA A 63 -14.70 -28.08 2.75
N GLY A 64 -13.77 -28.55 1.92
CA GLY A 64 -12.53 -29.23 2.31
C GLY A 64 -11.35 -28.29 2.60
N LEU A 65 -11.50 -26.97 2.44
CA LEU A 65 -10.42 -25.99 2.63
C LEU A 65 -10.14 -25.63 4.10
N GLY A 66 -10.90 -26.19 5.06
CA GLY A 66 -10.60 -26.05 6.49
C GLY A 66 -10.86 -24.66 7.06
N PHE A 67 -11.89 -23.95 6.58
CA PHE A 67 -12.22 -22.62 7.08
C PHE A 67 -12.55 -22.62 8.57
N LYS A 68 -11.83 -21.78 9.34
CA LYS A 68 -12.23 -21.45 10.72
C LYS A 68 -13.50 -20.60 10.68
N ALA A 69 -14.44 -20.85 11.58
CA ALA A 69 -15.72 -20.16 11.63
C ALA A 69 -15.57 -18.63 11.67
N ASP A 70 -14.69 -18.12 12.53
CA ASP A 70 -14.45 -16.67 12.67
C ASP A 70 -13.86 -16.04 11.39
N ASN A 71 -12.96 -16.76 10.71
CA ASN A 71 -12.38 -16.31 9.44
C ASN A 71 -13.42 -16.31 8.33
N ALA A 72 -14.28 -17.33 8.27
CA ALA A 72 -15.37 -17.37 7.29
C ALA A 72 -16.36 -16.22 7.51
N ALA A 73 -16.71 -15.93 8.76
CA ALA A 73 -17.56 -14.80 9.12
C ALA A 73 -16.95 -13.45 8.70
N LEU A 74 -15.64 -13.24 8.95
CA LEU A 74 -14.91 -12.06 8.49
C LEU A 74 -14.88 -11.98 6.95
N ALA A 75 -14.61 -13.09 6.28
CA ALA A 75 -14.56 -13.16 4.82
C ALA A 75 -15.92 -12.83 4.19
N LEU A 76 -17.03 -13.33 4.74
CA LEU A 76 -18.38 -13.00 4.28
C LEU A 76 -18.68 -11.50 4.42
N ARG A 77 -18.32 -10.89 5.56
CA ARG A 77 -18.46 -9.44 5.75
C ARG A 77 -17.68 -8.64 4.70
N SER A 78 -16.42 -9.02 4.45
CA SER A 78 -15.59 -8.41 3.41
C SER A 78 -16.15 -8.63 2.00
N PHE A 79 -16.73 -9.79 1.74
CA PHE A 79 -17.36 -10.12 0.46
C PHE A 79 -18.58 -9.23 0.20
N VAL A 80 -19.45 -9.02 1.21
CA VAL A 80 -20.59 -8.09 1.12
C VAL A 80 -20.16 -6.68 0.76
N ILE A 81 -19.08 -6.16 1.36
CA ILE A 81 -18.50 -4.84 1.03
C ILE A 81 -18.04 -4.78 -0.44
N SER A 82 -17.56 -5.90 -0.98
CA SER A 82 -17.01 -5.99 -2.33
C SER A 82 -18.08 -6.11 -3.43
N CYS A 83 -19.27 -6.62 -3.10
CA CYS A 83 -20.34 -6.91 -4.06
C CYS A 83 -20.71 -5.77 -5.01
N PRO A 84 -20.84 -4.49 -4.57
CA PRO A 84 -21.14 -3.39 -5.49
C PRO A 84 -20.06 -3.17 -6.56
N ARG A 85 -18.82 -3.61 -6.34
CA ARG A 85 -17.75 -3.53 -7.34
C ARG A 85 -17.69 -4.79 -8.20
N LEU A 86 -17.86 -5.97 -7.61
CA LEU A 86 -17.86 -7.25 -8.33
C LEU A 86 -18.94 -7.32 -9.41
N THR A 87 -20.12 -6.76 -9.16
CA THR A 87 -21.24 -6.76 -10.12
C THR A 87 -21.20 -5.62 -11.16
N ARG A 88 -20.06 -4.92 -11.29
CA ARG A 88 -19.87 -3.87 -12.31
C ARG A 88 -18.50 -3.90 -12.99
N ARG A 89 -17.46 -4.35 -12.29
CA ARG A 89 -16.09 -4.35 -12.80
C ARG A 89 -15.87 -5.61 -13.66
N ALA A 90 -15.35 -5.40 -14.86
CA ALA A 90 -14.87 -6.51 -15.68
C ALA A 90 -13.70 -7.22 -14.98
N ASP A 91 -13.77 -8.55 -14.93
CA ASP A 91 -12.70 -9.38 -14.41
C ASP A 91 -11.53 -9.43 -15.41
N THR A 92 -10.35 -9.05 -14.95
CA THR A 92 -9.12 -9.06 -15.74
C THR A 92 -8.37 -10.38 -15.66
N SER A 93 -8.78 -11.28 -14.76
CA SER A 93 -8.19 -12.62 -14.64
C SER A 93 -8.65 -13.57 -15.74
N GLY A 94 -9.79 -13.26 -16.37
CA GLY A 94 -10.42 -14.09 -17.40
C GLY A 94 -11.16 -15.32 -16.85
N LEU A 95 -11.35 -15.41 -15.52
CA LEU A 95 -11.98 -16.56 -14.87
C LEU A 95 -13.49 -16.40 -14.70
N THR A 96 -13.96 -15.16 -14.56
CA THR A 96 -15.36 -14.86 -14.26
C THR A 96 -15.89 -13.74 -15.14
N ARG A 97 -17.21 -13.58 -15.15
CA ARG A 97 -17.92 -12.45 -15.70
C ARG A 97 -18.70 -11.75 -14.59
N THR A 98 -19.13 -10.54 -14.87
CA THR A 98 -19.88 -9.72 -13.91
C THR A 98 -21.15 -10.43 -13.42
N GLU A 99 -21.85 -11.12 -14.31
CA GLU A 99 -23.08 -11.88 -14.04
C GLU A 99 -22.88 -13.07 -13.10
N ASP A 100 -21.69 -13.69 -13.09
CA ASP A 100 -21.39 -14.86 -12.24
C ASP A 100 -21.44 -14.50 -10.75
N TRP A 101 -21.18 -13.22 -10.42
CA TRP A 101 -21.20 -12.72 -9.05
C TRP A 101 -22.60 -12.42 -8.52
N ALA A 102 -23.60 -12.24 -9.39
CA ALA A 102 -24.92 -11.77 -9.00
C ALA A 102 -25.64 -12.70 -8.00
N PRO A 103 -25.68 -14.04 -8.19
CA PRO A 103 -26.34 -14.95 -7.26
C PRO A 103 -25.71 -14.93 -5.86
N ALA A 104 -24.38 -15.00 -5.79
CA ALA A 104 -23.65 -14.97 -4.53
C ALA A 104 -23.86 -13.64 -3.79
N CYS A 105 -23.82 -12.52 -4.51
CA CYS A 105 -24.01 -11.20 -3.91
C CYS A 105 -25.44 -10.94 -3.44
N ALA A 106 -26.45 -11.45 -4.17
CA ALA A 106 -27.84 -11.35 -3.73
C ALA A 106 -28.07 -12.13 -2.41
N ALA A 107 -27.46 -13.30 -2.27
CA ALA A 107 -27.56 -14.12 -1.07
C ALA A 107 -26.74 -13.57 0.11
N ALA A 108 -25.54 -13.04 -0.15
CA ALA A 108 -24.59 -12.61 0.87
C ALA A 108 -25.16 -11.55 1.83
N ALA A 109 -26.03 -10.67 1.34
CA ALA A 109 -26.59 -9.56 2.11
C ALA A 109 -27.43 -10.01 3.32
N SER A 110 -28.07 -11.18 3.25
CA SER A 110 -28.92 -11.75 4.31
C SER A 110 -28.37 -13.05 4.89
N TRP A 111 -27.21 -13.53 4.42
CA TRP A 111 -26.66 -14.80 4.86
C TRP A 111 -26.22 -14.76 6.33
N PRO A 112 -26.61 -15.74 7.17
CA PRO A 112 -26.21 -15.75 8.57
C PRO A 112 -24.70 -15.87 8.73
N SER A 113 -24.08 -14.96 9.49
CA SER A 113 -22.63 -14.99 9.73
C SER A 113 -22.13 -16.30 10.35
N ALA A 114 -22.96 -16.97 11.16
CA ALA A 114 -22.64 -18.28 11.75
C ALA A 114 -22.57 -19.42 10.71
N GLN A 115 -23.17 -19.22 9.53
CA GLN A 115 -23.20 -20.16 8.41
C GLN A 115 -22.29 -19.71 7.26
N ALA A 116 -21.33 -18.81 7.51
CA ALA A 116 -20.49 -18.26 6.45
C ALA A 116 -19.65 -19.31 5.71
N ALA A 117 -19.21 -20.39 6.37
CA ALA A 117 -18.54 -21.49 5.68
C ALA A 117 -19.47 -22.17 4.65
N GLN A 118 -20.76 -22.32 4.99
CA GLN A 118 -21.76 -22.87 4.09
C GLN A 118 -21.96 -21.97 2.86
N PHE A 119 -22.01 -20.64 3.06
CA PHE A 119 -22.10 -19.67 1.96
C PHE A 119 -21.04 -19.93 0.88
N PHE A 120 -19.77 -20.01 1.29
CA PHE A 120 -18.68 -20.26 0.35
C PHE A 120 -18.80 -21.63 -0.33
N SER A 121 -19.19 -22.68 0.41
CA SER A 121 -19.40 -24.00 -0.19
C SER A 121 -20.60 -24.08 -1.14
N THR A 122 -21.59 -23.19 -0.99
CA THR A 122 -22.80 -23.16 -1.83
C THR A 122 -22.60 -22.36 -3.11
N TYR A 123 -21.90 -21.22 -3.03
CA TYR A 123 -21.82 -20.26 -4.14
C TYR A 123 -20.47 -20.23 -4.87
N PHE A 124 -19.46 -20.96 -4.37
CA PHE A 124 -18.12 -20.93 -4.93
C PHE A 124 -17.62 -22.33 -5.25
N GLU A 125 -16.81 -22.40 -6.29
CA GLU A 125 -15.87 -23.49 -6.53
C GLU A 125 -14.44 -22.97 -6.40
N SER A 126 -13.48 -23.87 -6.19
CA SER A 126 -12.08 -23.50 -6.14
C SER A 126 -11.40 -23.87 -7.47
N ALA A 127 -10.43 -23.05 -7.84
CA ALA A 127 -9.62 -23.23 -9.03
C ALA A 127 -8.14 -23.12 -8.64
N GLU A 128 -7.32 -24.02 -9.17
CA GLU A 128 -5.87 -23.94 -9.08
C GLU A 128 -5.33 -23.32 -10.36
N VAL A 129 -4.59 -22.22 -10.23
CA VAL A 129 -4.04 -21.46 -11.36
C VAL A 129 -2.60 -21.89 -11.61
N ALA A 130 -2.27 -22.11 -12.88
CA ALA A 130 -1.03 -22.66 -13.39
C ALA A 130 -0.68 -24.04 -12.81
N GLY A 131 -0.15 -24.08 -11.59
CA GLY A 131 0.20 -25.30 -10.86
C GLY A 131 0.29 -25.09 -9.35
N GLY A 132 -0.52 -24.16 -8.82
CA GLY A 132 -0.70 -23.95 -7.38
C GLY A 132 0.45 -23.27 -6.64
N ASN A 133 1.64 -23.18 -7.25
CA ASN A 133 2.79 -22.49 -6.65
C ASN A 133 2.53 -20.98 -6.57
N ALA A 134 2.64 -20.42 -5.37
CA ALA A 134 2.43 -19.00 -5.12
C ALA A 134 3.46 -18.45 -4.14
N PHE A 135 3.71 -17.14 -4.23
CA PHE A 135 4.52 -16.39 -3.26
C PHE A 135 3.65 -15.29 -2.66
N ALA A 136 3.33 -15.41 -1.38
CA ALA A 136 2.50 -14.44 -0.66
C ALA A 136 3.38 -13.34 -0.03
N THR A 137 3.02 -12.08 -0.31
CA THR A 137 3.61 -10.90 0.32
C THR A 137 2.54 -10.15 1.12
N GLY A 138 2.95 -9.17 1.92
CA GLY A 138 2.05 -8.32 2.69
C GLY A 138 2.27 -6.84 2.38
N TYR A 139 1.20 -6.07 2.40
CA TYR A 139 1.22 -4.61 2.41
C TYR A 139 0.35 -4.12 3.58
N PHE A 140 0.58 -2.88 4.02
CA PHE A 140 -0.21 -2.24 5.06
C PHE A 140 -0.39 -0.76 4.72
N GLU A 141 -1.39 -0.13 5.34
CA GLU A 141 -1.55 1.32 5.31
C GLU A 141 -0.76 1.93 6.47
N PRO A 142 0.30 2.72 6.22
CA PRO A 142 1.10 3.30 7.28
C PRO A 142 0.36 4.43 8.00
N GLU A 143 0.55 4.51 9.31
CA GLU A 143 0.09 5.63 10.12
C GLU A 143 1.21 6.67 10.26
N ILE A 144 0.93 7.92 9.88
CA ILE A 144 1.90 9.03 9.90
C ILE A 144 1.29 10.22 10.62
N THR A 145 1.96 10.73 11.65
CA THR A 145 1.54 11.96 12.33
C THR A 145 1.70 13.16 11.42
N GLY A 146 0.66 13.98 11.31
CA GLY A 146 0.67 15.18 10.47
C GLY A 146 -0.09 16.35 11.10
N VAL A 147 0.12 17.54 10.54
CA VAL A 147 -0.57 18.78 10.91
C VAL A 147 -1.14 19.46 9.67
N ARG A 148 -2.23 20.20 9.84
CA ARG A 148 -2.90 20.89 8.72
C ARG A 148 -2.19 22.17 8.26
N ALA A 149 -1.48 22.84 9.16
CA ALA A 149 -0.75 24.07 8.88
C ALA A 149 0.75 23.86 9.10
N CYS A 150 1.57 24.45 8.24
CA CYS A 150 3.03 24.35 8.34
C CYS A 150 3.53 24.93 9.67
N GLN A 151 4.37 24.18 10.38
CA GLN A 151 5.02 24.61 11.62
C GLN A 151 6.36 23.89 11.78
N ALA A 152 7.21 24.41 12.67
CA ALA A 152 8.50 23.80 12.97
C ALA A 152 8.32 22.30 13.35
N GLY A 153 9.08 21.43 12.68
CA GLY A 153 8.98 19.98 12.84
C GLY A 153 8.04 19.29 11.84
N PHE A 154 7.22 20.03 11.09
CA PHE A 154 6.30 19.51 10.07
C PHE A 154 6.46 20.27 8.74
N ASN A 155 7.69 20.25 8.20
CA ASN A 155 8.09 21.09 7.06
C ASN A 155 7.94 20.39 5.69
N VAL A 156 7.46 19.14 5.64
CA VAL A 156 7.28 18.38 4.39
C VAL A 156 5.78 18.28 4.08
N PRO A 157 5.29 18.86 2.97
CA PRO A 157 3.87 18.81 2.63
C PRO A 157 3.45 17.47 2.01
N PHE A 158 2.18 17.12 2.20
CA PHE A 158 1.51 16.10 1.40
C PHE A 158 0.87 16.77 0.19
N TYR A 159 1.36 16.46 -1.01
CA TYR A 159 0.84 17.05 -2.24
C TYR A 159 -0.46 16.34 -2.69
N ALA A 160 -1.49 17.15 -2.98
CA ALA A 160 -2.58 16.69 -3.83
C ALA A 160 -2.09 16.59 -5.28
N MET A 161 -2.88 15.92 -6.13
CA MET A 161 -2.62 15.95 -7.57
C MET A 161 -2.61 17.41 -8.08
N PRO A 162 -1.55 17.88 -8.75
CA PRO A 162 -1.48 19.23 -9.28
C PRO A 162 -2.59 19.50 -10.31
N ARG A 163 -3.21 20.69 -10.28
CA ARG A 163 -4.31 21.04 -11.20
C ARG A 163 -3.86 21.19 -12.65
N ASP A 164 -2.58 21.48 -12.86
CA ASP A 164 -1.93 21.58 -14.16
C ASP A 164 -1.40 20.23 -14.67
N GLN A 165 -1.51 19.15 -13.87
CA GLN A 165 -1.18 17.81 -14.33
C GLN A 165 -2.28 17.29 -15.27
N VAL A 166 -1.99 17.28 -16.57
CA VAL A 166 -2.94 16.93 -17.63
C VAL A 166 -2.31 15.94 -18.61
N ARG A 167 -3.15 15.29 -19.44
CA ARG A 167 -2.64 14.53 -20.58
C ARG A 167 -2.30 15.48 -21.73
N ALA A 168 -1.23 15.18 -22.47
CA ALA A 168 -0.94 15.84 -23.73
C ALA A 168 -2.12 15.70 -24.71
N LYS A 169 -2.36 16.74 -25.51
CA LYS A 169 -3.24 16.65 -26.68
C LYS A 169 -2.56 15.80 -27.75
N ALA A 170 -3.37 15.19 -28.62
CA ALA A 170 -2.85 14.42 -29.74
C ALA A 170 -1.93 15.30 -30.62
N GLY A 171 -0.71 14.83 -30.87
CA GLY A 171 0.31 15.55 -31.63
C GLY A 171 1.31 16.35 -30.77
N ASP A 172 0.99 16.67 -29.51
CA ASP A 172 1.86 17.48 -28.65
C ASP A 172 2.95 16.64 -27.96
N ALA A 173 2.81 15.31 -27.94
CA ALA A 173 3.80 14.38 -27.42
C ALA A 173 3.67 13.00 -28.06
N GLN A 174 4.72 12.19 -27.95
CA GLN A 174 4.66 10.78 -28.35
C GLN A 174 3.69 10.01 -27.44
N PRO A 175 2.72 9.25 -27.99
CA PRO A 175 1.86 8.38 -27.20
C PRO A 175 2.68 7.30 -26.46
N LEU A 176 2.19 6.88 -25.31
CA LEU A 176 2.72 5.72 -24.57
C LEU A 176 2.53 4.43 -25.37
N PRO A 177 3.24 3.33 -25.02
CA PRO A 177 3.08 2.04 -25.72
C PRO A 177 1.65 1.48 -25.74
N ASP A 178 0.81 1.91 -24.81
CA ASP A 178 -0.61 1.55 -24.73
C ASP A 178 -1.55 2.49 -25.51
N GLY A 179 -0.99 3.42 -26.29
CA GLY A 179 -1.71 4.40 -27.10
C GLY A 179 -2.24 5.61 -26.34
N ARG A 180 -2.12 5.68 -25.02
CA ARG A 180 -2.57 6.85 -24.24
C ARG A 180 -1.55 7.98 -24.34
N MET A 181 -2.02 9.22 -24.40
CA MET A 181 -1.15 10.39 -24.31
C MET A 181 -0.51 10.52 -22.91
N PRO A 182 0.78 10.89 -22.80
CA PRO A 182 1.47 10.99 -21.51
C PRO A 182 0.88 12.08 -20.62
N LEU A 183 1.06 11.92 -19.30
CA LEU A 183 0.75 12.97 -18.32
C LEU A 183 1.94 13.94 -18.22
N GLY A 184 1.64 15.21 -18.04
CA GLY A 184 2.61 16.30 -17.93
C GLY A 184 1.88 17.60 -17.61
N ARG A 185 2.39 18.72 -18.09
CA ARG A 185 1.75 20.03 -17.98
C ARG A 185 2.03 20.87 -19.22
N TYR A 186 1.26 21.94 -19.42
CA TYR A 186 1.57 22.96 -20.41
C TYR A 186 2.23 24.15 -19.74
N ASP A 187 3.33 24.64 -20.30
CA ASP A 187 3.97 25.85 -19.83
C ASP A 187 3.20 27.11 -20.25
N GLU A 188 3.72 28.29 -19.88
CA GLU A 188 3.10 29.60 -20.21
C GLU A 188 3.01 29.84 -21.72
N ALA A 189 3.88 29.21 -22.53
CA ALA A 189 3.86 29.30 -23.99
C ALA A 189 2.91 28.28 -24.64
N GLY A 190 2.26 27.42 -23.83
CA GLY A 190 1.37 26.36 -24.31
C GLY A 190 2.11 25.16 -24.89
N VAL A 191 3.39 24.97 -24.56
CA VAL A 191 4.17 23.79 -24.95
C VAL A 191 3.99 22.71 -23.90
N PHE A 192 3.70 21.48 -24.34
CA PHE A 192 3.60 20.34 -23.44
C PHE A 192 4.98 19.95 -22.93
N THR A 193 5.10 19.75 -21.62
CA THR A 193 6.31 19.29 -20.96
C THR A 193 6.01 18.20 -19.94
N ALA A 194 6.97 17.30 -19.73
CA ALA A 194 6.88 16.32 -18.67
C ALA A 194 6.86 17.03 -17.29
N TYR A 195 6.14 16.43 -16.34
CA TYR A 195 6.12 16.91 -14.96
C TYR A 195 7.41 16.52 -14.22
#